data_AF-M5BKX5-F1
#
_entry.id   AF-M5BKX5-F1
#
_cell.length_a   1.000
_cell.length_b   1.000
_cell.length_c   1.000
_cell.angle_alpha   90.00
_cell.angle_beta   90.00
_cell.angle_gamma   90.00
#
_symmetry.space_group_name_H-M   'P 1'
#
loop_
_entity.id
_entity.type
_entity.pdbx_description
1 polymer ?
#
loop_
_entity_poly.entity_id
_entity_poly.type
_entity_poly.pdbx_seq_one_letter_code
_entity_poly.pdbx_strand_id
1 'polypeptide(L)'
;MWSICKLKHVQSICIIHMVAKIGFQANDAVTSLKLVEKGLSKEDLALAVLIDFPAQIIGGWYAASWSRGSRPLRPWLWAFWVRLGFAAGAMGLVYFFPNIKPVPSSYFWGIVAFTVLSSFSSTVQFVGVSAFHTQISDPLIGGTYMTLLNTVSNLGGTWPRYFVLKGVDMFSEATCHIKQEGSEILIKATECVSEHGKATCTDLGGTCVTERDGYYIVSWICIGLGVSILVFLEAIAMESQH
;
A
#
# COMPACT_ATOMS: atom_id res chain seq x y z
N MET A 1 -13.78 21.65 -18.46
CA MET A 1 -12.76 21.11 -17.50
C MET A 1 -11.95 22.21 -16.82
N TRP A 2 -11.27 23.10 -17.55
CA TRP A 2 -10.42 24.14 -16.94
C TRP A 2 -11.12 24.99 -15.85
N SER A 3 -12.38 25.37 -16.06
CA SER A 3 -13.16 26.12 -15.07
C SER A 3 -13.45 25.34 -13.79
N ILE A 4 -13.55 24.02 -13.86
CA ILE A 4 -13.77 23.14 -12.70
C ILE A 4 -12.50 23.10 -11.83
N CYS A 5 -11.33 22.96 -12.46
CA CYS A 5 -10.05 22.95 -11.77
C CYS A 5 -9.70 24.29 -11.08
N LYS A 6 -10.39 25.38 -11.40
CA LYS A 6 -10.20 26.69 -10.73
C LYS A 6 -10.94 26.81 -9.41
N LEU A 7 -11.86 25.89 -9.10
CA LEU A 7 -12.64 25.95 -7.87
C LEU A 7 -11.76 25.54 -6.69
N LYS A 8 -11.68 26.40 -5.66
CA LYS A 8 -10.83 26.18 -4.47
C LYS A 8 -11.13 24.87 -3.75
N HIS A 9 -12.39 24.45 -3.71
CA HIS A 9 -12.79 23.18 -3.09
C HIS A 9 -12.26 21.98 -3.88
N VAL A 10 -12.35 22.01 -5.23
CA VAL A 10 -11.82 20.95 -6.10
C VAL A 10 -10.30 20.86 -5.94
N GLN A 11 -9.61 22.00 -5.91
CA GLN A 11 -8.16 22.04 -5.71
C GLN A 11 -7.76 21.42 -4.36
N SER A 12 -8.48 21.76 -3.29
CA SER A 12 -8.21 21.21 -1.95
C SER A 12 -8.39 19.69 -1.92
N ILE A 13 -9.48 19.17 -2.51
CA ILE A 13 -9.73 17.72 -2.60
C ILE A 13 -8.66 17.03 -3.44
N CYS A 14 -8.23 17.63 -4.55
CA CYS A 14 -7.15 17.09 -5.39
C CYS A 14 -5.83 16.98 -4.62
N ILE A 15 -5.47 18.00 -3.83
CA ILE A 15 -4.25 17.98 -3.00
C ILE A 15 -4.34 16.88 -1.95
N ILE A 16 -5.48 16.77 -1.26
CA ILE A 16 -5.71 15.71 -0.28
C ILE A 16 -5.52 14.33 -0.93
N HIS A 17 -6.12 14.09 -2.10
CA HIS A 17 -5.97 12.82 -2.83
C HIS A 17 -4.54 12.50 -3.25
N MET A 18 -3.75 13.51 -3.57
CA MET A 18 -2.34 13.33 -3.94
C MET A 18 -1.48 12.85 -2.78
N VAL A 19 -1.80 13.20 -1.53
CA VAL A 19 -0.98 12.86 -0.36
C VAL A 19 -1.57 11.75 0.51
N ALA A 20 -2.90 11.60 0.53
CA ALA A 20 -3.61 10.68 1.42
C ALA A 20 -3.14 9.23 1.32
N LYS A 21 -2.68 8.79 0.15
CA LYS A 21 -2.27 7.39 -0.07
C LYS A 21 -0.82 7.06 0.33
N ILE A 22 -0.01 8.08 0.65
CA ILE A 22 1.39 7.88 1.07
C ILE A 22 1.48 6.98 2.32
N GLY A 23 0.48 7.07 3.20
CA GLY A 23 0.43 6.35 4.48
C GLY A 23 0.54 4.83 4.37
N PHE A 24 -0.04 4.27 3.32
CA PHE A 24 -0.13 2.83 3.08
C PHE A 24 0.68 2.39 1.86
N GLN A 25 1.44 3.30 1.25
CA GLN A 25 2.17 3.03 0.02
C GLN A 25 3.23 1.93 0.19
N ALA A 26 3.95 1.92 1.30
CA ALA A 26 4.91 0.86 1.59
C ALA A 26 4.22 -0.51 1.71
N ASN A 27 3.04 -0.54 2.31
CA ASN A 27 2.25 -1.77 2.41
C ASN A 27 1.77 -2.25 1.03
N ASP A 28 1.13 -1.37 0.27
CA ASP A 28 0.52 -1.70 -1.01
C ASP A 28 1.56 -2.02 -2.10
N ALA A 29 2.76 -1.43 -2.05
CA ALA A 29 3.79 -1.59 -3.07
C ALA A 29 4.88 -2.62 -2.74
N VAL A 30 5.19 -2.84 -1.46
CA VAL A 30 6.41 -3.55 -1.04
C VAL A 30 6.11 -4.83 -0.26
N THR A 31 5.05 -4.89 0.55
CA THR A 31 4.75 -6.05 1.40
C THR A 31 4.63 -7.35 0.60
N SER A 32 3.89 -7.34 -0.52
CA SER A 32 3.72 -8.55 -1.35
C SER A 32 5.05 -9.03 -1.93
N LEU A 33 5.92 -8.12 -2.36
CA LEU A 33 7.27 -8.44 -2.83
C LEU A 33 8.10 -9.08 -1.70
N LYS A 34 8.03 -8.52 -0.49
CA LYS A 34 8.74 -9.04 0.69
C LYS A 34 8.27 -10.42 1.13
N LEU A 35 6.96 -10.69 1.05
CA LEU A 35 6.42 -12.02 1.32
C LEU A 35 6.94 -13.05 0.30
N VAL A 36 7.03 -12.70 -0.98
CA VAL A 36 7.63 -13.56 -2.01
C VAL A 36 9.12 -13.79 -1.74
N GLU A 37 9.88 -12.74 -1.40
CA GLU A 37 11.31 -12.85 -1.05
C GLU A 37 11.54 -13.79 0.15
N LYS A 38 10.61 -13.82 1.10
CA LYS A 38 10.67 -14.73 2.27
C LYS A 38 10.22 -16.16 1.98
N GLY A 39 9.68 -16.43 0.79
CA GLY A 39 9.36 -17.79 0.33
C GLY A 39 7.86 -18.09 0.20
N LEU A 40 6.99 -17.08 0.21
CA LEU A 40 5.60 -17.25 -0.22
C LEU A 40 5.54 -17.47 -1.73
N SER A 41 4.79 -18.47 -2.18
CA SER A 41 4.66 -18.77 -3.61
C SER A 41 3.88 -17.67 -4.34
N LYS A 42 4.15 -17.46 -5.63
CA LYS A 42 3.38 -16.50 -6.44
C LYS A 42 1.95 -17.01 -6.70
N GLU A 43 1.78 -18.32 -6.79
CA GLU A 43 0.50 -19.02 -6.94
C GLU A 43 -0.38 -18.81 -5.70
N ASP A 44 0.22 -18.86 -4.52
CA ASP A 44 -0.40 -18.62 -3.22
C ASP A 44 -0.94 -17.18 -3.08
N LEU A 45 -0.18 -16.20 -3.58
CA LEU A 45 -0.65 -14.81 -3.69
C LEU A 45 -1.80 -14.67 -4.69
N ALA A 46 -1.72 -15.36 -5.83
CA ALA A 46 -2.80 -15.34 -6.82
C ALA A 46 -4.09 -15.96 -6.26
N LEU A 47 -3.99 -17.05 -5.49
CA LEU A 47 -5.11 -17.65 -4.77
C LEU A 47 -5.74 -16.68 -3.76
N ALA A 48 -4.93 -15.93 -3.01
CA ALA A 48 -5.44 -14.91 -2.10
C ALA A 48 -6.25 -13.83 -2.84
N VAL A 49 -5.78 -13.37 -4.00
CA VAL A 49 -6.49 -12.38 -4.84
C VAL A 49 -7.81 -12.94 -5.39
N LEU A 50 -7.83 -14.22 -5.77
CA LEU A 50 -9.06 -14.87 -6.25
C LEU A 50 -10.13 -14.95 -5.15
N ILE A 51 -9.73 -15.26 -3.91
CA ILE A 51 -10.62 -15.31 -2.75
C ILE A 51 -11.08 -13.89 -2.34
N ASP A 52 -10.23 -12.89 -2.54
CA ASP A 52 -10.52 -11.51 -2.21
C ASP A 52 -11.63 -10.91 -3.09
N PHE A 53 -11.73 -11.30 -4.35
CA PHE A 53 -12.69 -10.71 -5.30
C PHE A 53 -14.16 -10.79 -4.81
N PRO A 54 -14.70 -11.94 -4.36
CA PRO A 54 -16.03 -11.99 -3.73
C PRO A 54 -16.17 -11.10 -2.49
N ALA A 55 -15.14 -11.05 -1.64
CA ALA A 55 -15.15 -10.24 -0.43
C ALA A 55 -15.20 -8.74 -0.75
N GLN A 56 -14.53 -8.31 -1.84
CA GLN A 56 -14.62 -6.94 -2.33
C GLN A 56 -16.03 -6.57 -2.81
N ILE A 57 -16.75 -7.49 -3.47
CA ILE A 57 -18.15 -7.22 -3.89
C ILE A 57 -19.04 -6.99 -2.68
N ILE A 58 -18.95 -7.88 -1.68
CA ILE A 58 -19.74 -7.78 -0.44
C ILE A 58 -19.35 -6.50 0.33
N GLY A 59 -18.04 -6.23 0.44
CA GLY A 59 -17.53 -5.04 1.10
C GLY A 59 -17.90 -3.75 0.40
N GLY A 60 -17.92 -3.74 -0.93
CA GLY A 60 -18.38 -2.60 -1.70
C GLY A 60 -19.86 -2.31 -1.48
N TRP A 61 -20.70 -3.33 -1.45
CA TRP A 61 -22.13 -3.18 -1.11
C TRP A 61 -22.33 -2.65 0.32
N TYR A 62 -21.62 -3.21 1.29
CA TYR A 62 -21.68 -2.77 2.69
C TYR A 62 -21.20 -1.31 2.83
N ALA A 63 -20.05 -0.96 2.25
CA ALA A 63 -19.51 0.39 2.26
C ALA A 63 -20.45 1.40 1.59
N ALA A 64 -21.09 1.02 0.48
CA ALA A 64 -22.07 1.87 -0.20
C ALA A 64 -23.28 2.14 0.69
N SER A 65 -23.78 1.12 1.41
CA SER A 65 -24.86 1.30 2.39
C SER A 65 -24.45 2.21 3.55
N TRP A 66 -23.22 2.08 4.04
CA TRP A 66 -22.69 2.90 5.15
C TRP A 66 -22.46 4.36 4.74
N SER A 67 -22.23 4.60 3.45
CA SER A 67 -22.03 5.94 2.88
C SER A 67 -23.35 6.69 2.64
N ARG A 68 -24.51 6.08 2.90
CA ARG A 68 -25.82 6.74 2.80
C ARG A 68 -26.07 7.62 4.02
N GLY A 69 -26.11 8.94 3.85
CA GLY A 69 -26.46 9.89 4.91
C GLY A 69 -25.74 11.22 4.80
N SER A 70 -25.83 12.02 5.87
CA SER A 70 -25.32 13.41 5.93
C SER A 70 -23.80 13.55 6.12
N ARG A 71 -23.06 12.45 6.27
CA ARG A 71 -21.61 12.44 6.52
C ARG A 71 -20.88 11.39 5.64
N PRO A 72 -20.83 11.58 4.31
CA PRO A 72 -20.23 10.62 3.35
C PRO A 72 -18.74 10.34 3.58
N LEU A 73 -18.01 11.25 4.24
CA LEU A 73 -16.57 11.11 4.46
C LEU A 73 -16.22 10.21 5.66
N ARG A 74 -17.17 9.90 6.54
CA ARG A 74 -16.92 9.10 7.76
C ARG A 74 -16.42 7.68 7.46
N PRO A 75 -17.04 6.90 6.56
CA PRO A 75 -16.53 5.58 6.19
C PRO A 75 -15.10 5.65 5.64
N TRP A 76 -14.78 6.71 4.91
CA TRP A 76 -13.44 6.92 4.35
C TRP A 76 -12.39 7.16 5.45
N LEU A 77 -12.68 8.01 6.44
CA LEU A 77 -11.77 8.27 7.57
C LEU A 77 -11.57 7.03 8.46
N TRP A 78 -12.64 6.28 8.76
CA TRP A 78 -12.54 5.03 9.51
C TRP A 78 -11.73 3.97 8.76
N ALA A 79 -11.97 3.81 7.45
CA ALA A 79 -11.18 2.91 6.63
C ALA A 79 -9.71 3.33 6.58
N PHE A 80 -9.41 4.63 6.61
CA PHE A 80 -8.04 5.14 6.69
C PHE A 80 -7.33 4.64 7.97
N TRP A 81 -7.96 4.80 9.14
CA TRP A 81 -7.43 4.29 10.42
C TRP A 81 -7.15 2.78 10.36
N VAL A 82 -8.13 2.02 9.87
CA VAL A 82 -8.03 0.56 9.75
C VAL A 82 -6.89 0.17 8.81
N ARG A 83 -6.71 0.88 7.69
CA ARG A 83 -5.60 0.65 6.75
C ARG A 83 -4.22 0.95 7.31
N LEU A 84 -4.08 2.00 8.13
CA LEU A 84 -2.82 2.24 8.85
C LEU A 84 -2.52 1.10 9.82
N GLY A 85 -3.54 0.59 10.50
CA GLY A 85 -3.43 -0.61 11.34
C GLY A 85 -2.98 -1.85 10.54
N PHE A 86 -3.58 -2.10 9.38
CA PHE A 86 -3.15 -3.18 8.49
C PHE A 86 -1.75 -2.95 7.92
N ALA A 87 -1.33 -1.72 7.64
CA ALA A 87 0.04 -1.43 7.21
C ALA A 87 1.07 -1.78 8.31
N ALA A 88 0.76 -1.47 9.58
CA ALA A 88 1.58 -1.89 10.71
C ALA A 88 1.55 -3.41 10.93
N GLY A 89 0.38 -4.03 10.83
CA GLY A 89 0.22 -5.49 10.95
C GLY A 89 0.95 -6.27 9.86
N ALA A 90 0.96 -5.75 8.63
CA ALA A 90 1.67 -6.33 7.50
C ALA A 90 3.18 -6.34 7.73
N MET A 91 3.71 -5.25 8.30
CA MET A 91 5.10 -5.18 8.72
C MET A 91 5.43 -6.27 9.75
N GLY A 92 4.53 -6.50 10.72
CA GLY A 92 4.60 -7.60 11.67
C GLY A 92 4.59 -8.98 11.01
N LEU A 93 3.70 -9.20 10.03
CA LEU A 93 3.63 -10.46 9.27
C LEU A 93 4.92 -10.75 8.48
N VAL A 94 5.56 -9.72 7.91
CA VAL A 94 6.86 -9.90 7.25
C VAL A 94 7.95 -10.19 8.29
N TYR A 95 7.90 -9.55 9.46
CA TYR A 95 8.88 -9.77 10.54
C TYR A 95 8.82 -11.17 11.13
N PHE A 96 7.63 -11.65 11.52
CA PHE A 96 7.42 -12.96 12.14
C PHE A 96 7.32 -14.11 11.14
N PHE A 97 7.66 -13.88 9.88
CA PHE A 97 7.60 -14.91 8.85
C PHE A 97 8.46 -16.13 9.24
N PRO A 98 7.91 -17.35 9.23
CA PRO A 98 8.62 -18.52 9.70
C PRO A 98 9.78 -18.88 8.77
N ASN A 99 10.95 -19.14 9.35
CA ASN A 99 12.14 -19.59 8.61
C ASN A 99 12.07 -21.07 8.17
N ILE A 100 10.97 -21.76 8.49
CA ILE A 100 10.75 -23.18 8.19
C ILE A 100 10.14 -23.30 6.80
N LYS A 101 10.74 -24.11 5.93
CA LYS A 101 10.24 -24.43 4.59
C LYS A 101 9.77 -25.89 4.56
N PRO A 102 8.58 -26.20 4.02
CA PRO A 102 7.56 -25.29 3.47
C PRO A 102 6.84 -24.47 4.56
N VAL A 103 6.22 -23.36 4.15
CA VAL A 103 5.47 -22.46 5.06
C VAL A 103 4.33 -23.25 5.74
N PRO A 104 4.16 -23.17 7.07
CA PRO A 104 3.07 -23.83 7.76
C PRO A 104 1.70 -23.40 7.22
N SER A 105 0.80 -24.35 6.96
CA SER A 105 -0.53 -24.05 6.40
C SER A 105 -1.34 -23.07 7.25
N SER A 106 -1.18 -23.09 8.58
CA SER A 106 -1.84 -22.14 9.48
C SER A 106 -1.37 -20.70 9.25
N TYR A 107 -0.06 -20.49 9.08
CA TYR A 107 0.51 -19.18 8.79
C TYR A 107 0.09 -18.70 7.40
N PHE A 108 0.08 -19.60 6.42
CA PHE A 108 -0.40 -19.31 5.07
C PHE A 108 -1.85 -18.81 5.06
N TRP A 109 -2.79 -19.55 5.66
CA TRP A 109 -4.19 -19.12 5.76
C TRP A 109 -4.33 -17.82 6.57
N GLY A 110 -3.45 -17.59 7.55
CA GLY A 110 -3.36 -16.32 8.26
C GLY A 110 -3.00 -15.14 7.35
N ILE A 111 -1.99 -15.30 6.48
CA ILE A 111 -1.61 -14.29 5.48
C ILE A 111 -2.77 -14.03 4.52
N VAL A 112 -3.44 -15.07 4.03
CA VAL A 112 -4.58 -14.95 3.13
C VAL A 112 -5.70 -14.17 3.81
N ALA A 113 -6.10 -14.55 5.03
CA ALA A 113 -7.14 -13.86 5.78
C ALA A 113 -6.77 -12.39 6.03
N PHE A 114 -5.52 -12.11 6.41
CA PHE A 114 -5.04 -10.75 6.61
C PHE A 114 -5.08 -9.92 5.33
N THR A 115 -4.66 -10.50 4.20
CA THR A 115 -4.66 -9.83 2.89
C THR A 115 -6.08 -9.50 2.46
N VAL A 116 -7.02 -10.43 2.60
CA VAL A 116 -8.44 -10.22 2.29
C VAL A 116 -9.06 -9.13 3.19
N LEU A 117 -8.77 -9.14 4.48
CA LEU A 117 -9.26 -8.09 5.40
C LEU A 117 -8.66 -6.71 5.09
N SER A 118 -7.36 -6.65 4.78
CA SER A 118 -6.68 -5.43 4.34
C SER A 118 -7.28 -4.90 3.03
N SER A 119 -7.50 -5.77 2.04
CA SER A 119 -8.17 -5.44 0.78
C SER A 119 -9.60 -4.95 0.99
N PHE A 120 -10.36 -5.59 1.88
CA PHE A 120 -11.71 -5.16 2.24
C PHE A 120 -11.71 -3.71 2.75
N SER A 121 -10.78 -3.36 3.66
CA SER A 121 -10.66 -1.97 4.15
C SER A 121 -10.32 -0.98 3.03
N SER A 122 -9.51 -1.40 2.05
CA SER A 122 -9.17 -0.61 0.86
C SER A 122 -10.40 -0.37 -0.02
N THR A 123 -11.25 -1.38 -0.18
CA THR A 123 -12.52 -1.27 -0.91
C THR A 123 -13.49 -0.33 -0.21
N VAL A 124 -13.63 -0.43 1.11
CA VAL A 124 -14.48 0.49 1.89
C VAL A 124 -14.02 1.93 1.70
N GLN A 125 -12.71 2.18 1.75
CA GLN A 125 -12.14 3.49 1.49
C GLN A 125 -12.43 3.97 0.05
N PHE A 126 -12.23 3.10 -0.95
CA PHE A 126 -12.48 3.44 -2.36
C PHE A 126 -13.96 3.75 -2.65
N VAL A 127 -14.88 2.99 -2.07
CA VAL A 127 -16.32 3.22 -2.21
C VAL A 127 -16.74 4.48 -1.47
N GLY A 128 -16.21 4.71 -0.26
CA GLY A 128 -16.51 5.91 0.53
C GLY A 128 -16.09 7.20 -0.17
N VAL A 129 -14.89 7.24 -0.76
CA VAL A 129 -14.46 8.41 -1.55
C VAL A 129 -15.30 8.58 -2.82
N SER A 130 -15.66 7.48 -3.50
CA SER A 130 -16.48 7.55 -4.71
C SER A 130 -17.88 8.09 -4.40
N ALA A 131 -18.48 7.65 -3.29
CA ALA A 131 -19.76 8.17 -2.82
C ALA A 131 -19.66 9.68 -2.48
N PHE A 132 -18.57 10.11 -1.85
CA PHE A 132 -18.31 11.53 -1.60
C PHE A 132 -18.18 12.32 -2.91
N HIS A 133 -17.42 11.83 -3.89
CA HIS A 133 -17.29 12.46 -5.21
C HIS A 133 -18.65 12.64 -5.89
N THR A 134 -19.53 11.63 -5.83
CA THR A 134 -20.88 11.73 -6.40
C THR A 134 -21.72 12.80 -5.70
N GLN A 135 -21.63 12.95 -4.38
CA GLN A 135 -22.43 13.93 -3.63
C GLN A 135 -21.98 15.38 -3.84
N ILE A 136 -20.68 15.62 -4.00
CA ILE A 136 -20.16 16.99 -4.26
C ILE A 136 -20.25 17.40 -5.73
N SER A 137 -20.49 16.43 -6.63
CA SER A 137 -20.53 16.68 -8.07
C SER A 137 -21.83 17.37 -8.46
N ASP A 138 -21.72 18.39 -9.32
CA ASP A 138 -22.88 19.04 -9.92
C ASP A 138 -23.70 18.05 -10.78
N PRO A 139 -25.02 17.91 -10.60
CA PRO A 139 -25.84 16.99 -11.39
C PRO A 139 -25.75 17.19 -12.91
N LEU A 140 -25.50 18.41 -13.39
CA LEU A 140 -25.40 18.71 -14.82
C LEU A 140 -24.08 18.23 -15.45
N ILE A 141 -22.99 18.18 -14.67
CA ILE A 141 -21.63 17.88 -15.18
C ILE A 141 -20.91 16.84 -14.31
N GLY A 142 -21.67 16.01 -13.58
CA GLY A 142 -21.12 15.15 -12.53
C GLY A 142 -20.18 14.06 -13.04
N GLY A 143 -20.40 13.58 -14.27
CA GLY A 143 -19.49 12.62 -14.92
C GLY A 143 -18.07 13.17 -15.09
N THR A 144 -17.92 14.45 -15.42
CA THR A 144 -16.60 15.09 -15.55
C THR A 144 -15.93 15.29 -14.18
N TYR A 145 -16.68 15.69 -13.15
CA TYR A 145 -16.15 15.82 -11.79
C TYR A 145 -15.66 14.48 -11.24
N MET A 146 -16.50 13.43 -11.33
CA MET A 146 -16.15 12.10 -10.84
C MET A 146 -14.92 11.53 -11.57
N THR A 147 -14.85 11.70 -12.90
CA THR A 147 -13.70 11.22 -13.69
C THR A 147 -12.41 11.93 -13.28
N LEU A 148 -12.44 13.26 -13.15
CA LEU A 148 -11.28 14.05 -12.75
C LEU A 148 -10.77 13.64 -11.36
N LEU A 149 -11.67 13.57 -10.38
CA LEU A 149 -11.32 13.27 -8.99
C LEU A 149 -10.82 11.83 -8.83
N ASN A 150 -11.40 10.86 -9.55
CA ASN A 150 -10.90 9.48 -9.56
C ASN A 150 -9.52 9.37 -10.21
N THR A 151 -9.29 10.14 -11.29
CA THR A 151 -7.97 10.20 -11.94
C THR A 151 -6.91 10.71 -10.97
N VAL A 152 -7.19 11.81 -10.27
CA VAL A 152 -6.28 12.38 -9.26
C VAL A 152 -6.07 11.41 -8.09
N SER A 153 -7.13 10.75 -7.61
CA SER A 153 -7.01 9.75 -6.53
C SER A 153 -6.17 8.53 -6.93
N ASN A 154 -6.28 8.06 -8.18
CA ASN A 154 -5.44 6.98 -8.68
C ASN A 154 -3.99 7.43 -8.83
N LEU A 155 -3.76 8.63 -9.39
CA LEU A 155 -2.43 9.22 -9.49
C LEU A 155 -1.76 9.34 -8.12
N GLY A 156 -2.52 9.74 -7.10
CA GLY A 156 -2.08 9.83 -5.69
C GLY A 156 -1.52 8.53 -5.11
N GLY A 157 -1.89 7.36 -5.63
CA GLY A 157 -1.29 6.07 -5.25
C GLY A 157 -0.17 5.60 -6.19
N THR A 158 -0.09 6.14 -7.40
CA THR A 158 0.92 5.74 -8.39
C THR A 158 2.21 6.55 -8.23
N TRP A 159 2.13 7.88 -8.11
CA TRP A 159 3.31 8.73 -8.06
C TRP A 159 4.22 8.47 -6.84
N PRO A 160 3.72 8.20 -5.61
CA PRO A 160 4.58 7.94 -4.47
C PRO A 160 5.25 6.57 -4.56
N ARG A 161 4.71 5.64 -5.36
CA ARG A 161 5.21 4.26 -5.48
C ARG A 161 6.69 4.21 -5.85
N TYR A 162 7.08 5.02 -6.83
CA TYR A 162 8.47 5.10 -7.27
C TYR A 162 9.39 5.53 -6.13
N PHE A 163 9.02 6.59 -5.41
CA PHE A 163 9.81 7.12 -4.30
C PHE A 163 9.89 6.14 -3.13
N VAL A 164 8.81 5.43 -2.83
CA VAL A 164 8.78 4.42 -1.76
C VAL A 164 9.67 3.23 -2.10
N LEU A 165 9.58 2.70 -3.32
CA LEU A 165 10.45 1.60 -3.76
C LEU A 165 11.93 2.03 -3.75
N LYS A 166 12.23 3.21 -4.31
CA LYS A 166 13.60 3.76 -4.26
C LYS A 166 14.07 4.05 -2.84
N GLY A 167 13.18 4.46 -1.94
CA GLY A 167 13.49 4.64 -0.53
C GLY A 167 13.87 3.30 0.12
N VAL A 168 13.14 2.22 -0.19
CA VAL A 168 13.46 0.89 0.33
C VAL A 168 14.83 0.45 -0.17
N ASP A 169 15.13 0.66 -1.45
CA ASP A 169 16.45 0.36 -2.00
C ASP A 169 17.53 1.17 -1.29
N MET A 170 17.36 2.49 -1.15
CA MET A 170 18.34 3.37 -0.52
C MET A 170 18.65 3.01 0.94
N PHE A 171 17.65 2.53 1.69
CA PHE A 171 17.82 2.12 3.10
C PHE A 171 18.17 0.64 3.29
N SER A 172 18.19 -0.15 2.21
CA SER A 172 18.54 -1.56 2.28
C SER A 172 20.02 -1.79 2.07
N GLU A 173 20.61 -2.67 2.88
CA GLU A 173 21.99 -3.12 2.72
C GLU A 173 21.97 -4.63 2.51
N ALA A 174 22.48 -5.07 1.35
CA ALA A 174 22.53 -6.47 0.96
C ALA A 174 23.86 -6.79 0.29
N THR A 175 24.47 -7.90 0.70
CA THR A 175 25.79 -8.38 0.25
C THR A 175 25.64 -9.65 -0.58
N CYS A 176 26.42 -9.77 -1.65
CA CYS A 176 26.47 -10.97 -2.49
C CYS A 176 27.50 -11.95 -1.91
N HIS A 177 27.06 -13.16 -1.55
CA HIS A 177 27.95 -14.22 -1.07
C HIS A 177 28.18 -15.25 -2.19
N ILE A 178 29.40 -15.35 -2.70
CA ILE A 178 29.80 -16.33 -3.72
C ILE A 178 30.50 -17.49 -3.01
N LYS A 179 29.98 -18.72 -3.14
CA LYS A 179 30.65 -19.92 -2.64
C LYS A 179 31.58 -20.46 -3.73
N GLN A 180 32.88 -20.25 -3.60
CA GLN A 180 33.88 -20.88 -4.47
C GLN A 180 34.56 -22.02 -3.70
N GLU A 181 34.65 -23.22 -4.29
CA GLU A 181 35.31 -24.39 -3.67
C GLU A 181 36.76 -24.03 -3.29
N GLY A 182 37.05 -23.99 -1.99
CA GLY A 182 38.41 -23.87 -1.44
C GLY A 182 38.74 -22.60 -0.66
N SER A 183 37.95 -21.52 -0.78
CA SER A 183 38.13 -20.34 0.08
C SER A 183 36.84 -19.49 0.12
N GLU A 184 36.36 -19.15 1.32
CA GLU A 184 35.30 -18.15 1.52
C GLU A 184 35.82 -16.75 1.15
N ILE A 185 35.97 -16.46 -0.14
CA ILE A 185 36.28 -15.11 -0.59
C ILE A 185 34.99 -14.29 -0.47
N LEU A 186 34.85 -13.60 0.67
CA LEU A 186 33.89 -12.52 0.89
C LEU A 186 34.23 -11.35 -0.04
N ILE A 187 33.90 -11.45 -1.32
CA ILE A 187 33.96 -10.28 -2.21
C ILE A 187 32.81 -9.36 -1.79
N LYS A 188 33.11 -8.37 -0.94
CA LYS A 188 32.28 -7.18 -0.70
C LYS A 188 32.24 -6.34 -1.99
N ALA A 189 31.61 -6.81 -3.06
CA ALA A 189 31.39 -5.98 -4.25
C ALA A 189 30.09 -6.31 -4.97
N THR A 190 29.41 -5.23 -5.36
CA THR A 190 28.14 -5.11 -6.09
C THR A 190 26.90 -5.31 -5.22
N GLU A 191 26.13 -4.23 -5.04
CA GLU A 191 24.90 -4.19 -4.23
C GLU A 191 23.91 -5.29 -4.64
N CYS A 192 23.33 -6.01 -3.68
CA CYS A 192 22.25 -6.99 -3.92
C CYS A 192 20.86 -6.38 -3.72
N VAL A 193 20.75 -5.06 -3.90
CA VAL A 193 19.56 -4.28 -3.58
C VAL A 193 18.73 -4.04 -4.84
N SER A 194 19.35 -3.48 -5.87
CA SER A 194 18.74 -3.28 -7.20
C SER A 194 18.44 -4.61 -7.89
N GLU A 195 17.37 -4.67 -8.69
CA GLU A 195 17.07 -5.85 -9.54
C GLU A 195 18.26 -6.23 -10.43
N HIS A 196 19.00 -5.24 -10.94
CA HIS A 196 20.19 -5.49 -11.74
C HIS A 196 21.30 -6.15 -10.92
N GLY A 197 21.52 -5.67 -9.69
CA GLY A 197 22.52 -6.23 -8.78
C GLY A 197 22.18 -7.65 -8.32
N LYS A 198 20.90 -7.93 -8.05
CA LYS A 198 20.40 -9.29 -7.77
C LYS A 198 20.62 -10.23 -8.95
N ALA A 199 20.33 -9.78 -10.18
CA ALA A 199 20.56 -10.56 -11.39
C ALA A 199 22.05 -10.88 -11.58
N THR A 200 22.93 -9.88 -11.47
CA THR A 200 24.38 -10.08 -11.60
C THR A 200 24.95 -11.02 -10.53
N CYS A 201 24.51 -10.92 -9.27
CA CYS A 201 24.95 -11.84 -8.22
C CYS A 201 24.52 -13.28 -8.50
N THR A 202 23.30 -13.46 -9.03
CA THR A 202 22.76 -14.78 -9.41
C THR A 202 23.52 -15.37 -10.60
N ASP A 203 23.85 -14.54 -11.60
CA ASP A 203 24.66 -14.94 -12.77
C ASP A 203 26.07 -15.41 -12.37
N LEU A 204 26.61 -14.85 -11.28
CA LEU A 204 27.90 -15.25 -10.70
C LEU A 204 27.80 -16.49 -9.78
N GLY A 205 26.63 -17.11 -9.66
CA GLY A 205 26.39 -18.26 -8.78
C GLY A 205 26.39 -17.92 -7.29
N GLY A 206 26.26 -16.63 -6.95
CA GLY A 206 26.18 -16.14 -5.57
C GLY A 206 24.76 -16.12 -5.01
N THR A 207 24.66 -16.03 -3.69
CA THR A 207 23.40 -15.82 -2.97
C THR A 207 23.41 -14.44 -2.32
N CYS A 208 22.38 -13.62 -2.60
CA CYS A 208 22.19 -12.34 -1.93
C CYS A 208 21.70 -12.54 -0.49
N VAL A 209 22.43 -11.98 0.48
CA VAL A 209 22.04 -11.95 1.88
C VAL A 209 21.71 -10.51 2.26
N THR A 210 20.48 -10.27 2.71
CA THR A 210 20.04 -8.96 3.18
C THR A 210 20.43 -8.80 4.65
N GLU A 211 21.35 -7.88 4.96
CA GLU A 211 21.77 -7.58 6.33
C GLU A 211 20.84 -6.58 6.99
N ARG A 212 20.40 -5.57 6.22
CA ARG A 212 19.47 -4.53 6.66
C ARG A 212 18.35 -4.36 5.65
N ASP A 213 17.11 -4.53 6.09
CA ASP A 213 15.94 -4.36 5.23
C ASP A 213 15.35 -2.95 5.39
N GLY A 214 15.49 -2.12 4.34
CA GLY A 214 14.95 -0.77 4.28
C GLY A 214 13.41 -0.72 4.32
N TYR A 215 12.73 -1.85 4.07
CA TYR A 215 11.27 -1.97 4.16
C TYR A 215 10.71 -1.50 5.50
N TYR A 216 11.35 -1.87 6.62
CA TYR A 216 10.87 -1.51 7.95
C TYR A 216 10.95 0.00 8.19
N ILE A 217 12.07 0.62 7.78
CA ILE A 217 12.30 2.06 7.94
C ILE A 217 11.29 2.86 7.11
N VAL A 218 11.15 2.51 5.84
CA VAL A 218 10.23 3.20 4.92
C VAL A 218 8.78 2.98 5.35
N SER A 219 8.42 1.79 5.83
CA SER A 219 7.07 1.53 6.32
C SER A 219 6.72 2.36 7.55
N TRP A 220 7.65 2.53 8.50
CA TRP A 220 7.45 3.44 9.63
C TRP A 220 7.30 4.90 9.20
N ILE A 221 8.11 5.35 8.23
CA ILE A 221 7.99 6.71 7.66
C ILE A 221 6.62 6.90 7.00
N CYS A 222 6.20 5.95 6.15
CA CYS A 222 4.88 5.98 5.51
C CYS A 222 3.76 6.04 6.55
N ILE A 223 3.74 5.13 7.53
CA ILE A 223 2.70 5.10 8.57
C ILE A 223 2.69 6.41 9.36
N GLY A 224 3.84 6.95 9.76
CA GLY A 224 3.93 8.23 10.48
C GLY A 224 3.39 9.41 9.68
N LEU A 225 3.73 9.50 8.39
CA LEU A 225 3.15 10.50 7.49
C LEU A 225 1.64 10.30 7.32
N GLY A 226 1.19 9.05 7.21
CA GLY A 226 -0.23 8.69 7.11
C GLY A 226 -1.04 9.11 8.33
N VAL A 227 -0.52 8.86 9.54
CA VAL A 227 -1.15 9.32 10.80
C VAL A 227 -1.21 10.85 10.84
N SER A 228 -0.12 11.52 10.46
CA SER A 228 -0.07 13.00 10.45
C SER A 228 -1.10 13.60 9.50
N ILE A 229 -1.23 13.03 8.30
CA ILE A 229 -2.23 13.43 7.31
C ILE A 229 -3.65 13.16 7.84
N LEU A 230 -3.89 12.02 8.47
CA LEU A 230 -5.19 11.66 9.01
C LEU A 230 -5.66 12.61 10.11
N VAL A 231 -4.78 12.93 11.07
CA VAL A 231 -5.08 13.90 12.14
C VAL A 231 -5.37 15.28 11.55
N PHE A 232 -4.61 15.71 10.54
CA PHE A 232 -4.87 16.97 9.85
C PHE A 232 -6.23 16.98 9.13
N LEU A 233 -6.61 15.87 8.50
CA LEU A 233 -7.91 15.74 7.83
C LEU A 233 -9.08 15.71 8.82
N GLU A 234 -8.92 15.05 9.97
CA GLU A 234 -9.92 15.07 11.04
C GLU A 234 -10.12 16.48 11.60
N ALA A 235 -9.03 17.23 11.80
CA ALA A 235 -9.11 18.62 12.25
C ALA A 235 -9.92 19.50 11.28
N ILE A 236 -9.64 19.41 9.97
CA ILE A 236 -10.39 20.13 8.94
C ILE A 236 -11.86 19.69 8.90
N ALA A 237 -12.12 18.39 9.01
CA ALA A 237 -13.47 17.85 8.95
C ALA A 237 -14.33 18.28 10.15
N MET A 238 -13.72 18.49 11.32
CA MET A 238 -14.40 19.06 12.49
C MET A 238 -14.71 20.55 12.31
N GLU A 239 -13.79 21.32 11.71
CA GLU A 239 -13.98 22.75 11.49
C GLU A 239 -15.07 23.06 10.44
N SER A 240 -15.27 22.18 9.46
CA SER A 240 -16.34 22.33 8.46
C SER A 240 -17.75 21.94 8.95
N GLN A 241 -17.88 21.44 10.19
CA GLN A 241 -19.16 21.04 10.80
C GLN A 241 -19.76 22.13 11.70
N HIS A 242 -19.03 23.23 11.93
CA HIS A 242 -19.47 24.44 12.63
C HIS A 242 -19.68 25.59 11.65
#